data_AF-A0AAW9KK20-F1
#
_entry.id   AF-A0AAW9KK20-F1
#
_cell.length_a   1.000
_cell.length_b   1.000
_cell.length_c   1.000
_cell.angle_alpha   90.00
_cell.angle_beta   90.00
_cell.angle_gamma   90.00
#
_symmetry.space_group_name_H-M   'P 1'
#
loop_
_entity.id
_entity.type
_entity.pdbx_description
1 polymer ?
#
loop_
_entity_poly.entity_id
_entity_poly.type
_entity_poly.pdbx_seq_one_letter_code
_entity_poly.pdbx_strand_id
1 'polypeptide(L)'
;MADWSVEFTPSAEKAVKRLDHSVRKPVAGTYAVNMSTAVLSVRLPEDLKRRLDDLGSQTGRSATFYVREAVESYIDDLEYAYALKAEAEAVRRGEIKTRRLDEITAALGLDA
;
A
#
# COMPACT_ATOMS: atom_id res chain seq x y z
N MET A 1 -34.68 12.17 -6.27
CA MET A 1 -34.94 11.41 -7.50
C MET A 1 -33.60 11.18 -8.18
N ALA A 2 -33.01 10.02 -7.95
CA ALA A 2 -32.06 9.32 -8.82
C ALA A 2 -32.01 7.89 -8.25
N ASP A 3 -32.56 6.99 -9.04
CA ASP A 3 -32.80 5.57 -8.80
C ASP A 3 -31.50 4.78 -9.05
N TRP A 4 -31.10 3.94 -8.09
CA TRP A 4 -30.11 2.89 -8.33
C TRP A 4 -30.60 1.59 -7.69
N SER A 5 -31.50 0.97 -8.44
CA SER A 5 -31.91 -0.42 -8.32
C SER A 5 -30.73 -1.36 -8.61
N VAL A 6 -30.43 -2.27 -7.69
CA VAL A 6 -29.69 -3.51 -7.95
C VAL A 6 -30.58 -4.67 -7.50
N GLU A 7 -30.96 -5.49 -8.48
CA GLU A 7 -31.91 -6.60 -8.33
C GLU A 7 -31.30 -7.73 -7.48
N PHE A 8 -31.91 -8.01 -6.34
CA PHE A 8 -31.65 -9.24 -5.59
C PHE A 8 -32.45 -10.38 -6.23
N THR A 9 -31.78 -11.48 -6.56
CA THR A 9 -32.46 -12.64 -7.15
C THR A 9 -33.39 -13.31 -6.12
N PRO A 10 -34.51 -13.93 -6.56
CA PRO A 10 -35.59 -14.37 -5.65
C PRO A 10 -35.25 -15.55 -4.73
N SER A 11 -34.06 -16.14 -4.85
CA SER A 11 -33.69 -17.38 -4.15
C SER A 11 -33.07 -17.13 -2.76
N ALA A 12 -32.45 -15.96 -2.55
CA ALA A 12 -31.84 -15.61 -1.26
C ALA A 12 -32.87 -15.18 -0.20
N GLU A 13 -34.01 -14.62 -0.62
CA GLU A 13 -35.00 -14.03 0.29
C GLU A 13 -35.78 -15.09 1.11
N LYS A 14 -35.91 -16.31 0.58
CA LYS A 14 -36.60 -17.42 1.26
C LYS A 14 -35.83 -18.03 2.43
N ALA A 15 -34.50 -17.87 2.48
CA ALA A 15 -33.70 -18.38 3.59
C ALA A 15 -33.80 -17.47 4.83
N VAL A 16 -33.90 -16.16 4.62
CA VAL A 16 -33.87 -15.14 5.68
C VAL A 16 -35.21 -15.03 6.42
N LYS A 17 -36.32 -15.40 5.76
CA LYS A 17 -37.67 -15.30 6.34
C LYS A 17 -38.08 -16.44 7.28
N ARG A 18 -37.18 -17.38 7.62
CA ARG A 18 -37.52 -18.60 8.39
C ARG A 18 -36.95 -18.70 9.81
N LEU A 19 -36.17 -17.74 10.31
CA LEU A 19 -35.75 -17.75 11.72
C LEU A 19 -36.41 -16.60 12.49
N ASP A 20 -37.40 -17.02 13.27
CA ASP A 20 -38.20 -16.25 14.20
C ASP A 20 -37.38 -15.72 15.39
N HIS A 21 -37.90 -14.63 15.95
CA HIS A 21 -37.52 -13.94 17.16
C HIS A 21 -37.28 -14.89 18.34
N SER A 22 -36.04 -15.02 18.79
CA SER A 22 -35.82 -15.36 20.20
C SER A 22 -34.49 -14.81 20.74
N VAL A 23 -34.64 -13.67 21.42
CA VAL A 23 -34.00 -13.35 22.71
C VAL A 23 -32.47 -13.08 22.73
N ARG A 24 -32.19 -11.81 23.07
CA ARG A 24 -31.02 -11.23 23.78
C ARG A 24 -29.70 -10.99 23.03
N LYS A 25 -29.37 -9.70 22.91
CA LYS A 25 -28.00 -9.19 22.69
C LYS A 25 -27.06 -9.58 23.85
N PRO A 26 -25.75 -9.64 23.60
CA PRO A 26 -24.94 -8.47 23.96
C PRO A 26 -24.02 -7.99 22.84
N VAL A 27 -23.52 -6.78 23.07
CA VAL A 27 -22.71 -5.95 22.20
C VAL A 27 -21.28 -6.50 22.14
N ALA A 28 -20.81 -6.87 20.96
CA ALA A 28 -19.39 -6.97 20.64
C ALA A 28 -19.25 -6.64 19.16
N GLY A 29 -18.83 -5.40 18.88
CA GLY A 29 -18.49 -4.98 17.53
C GLY A 29 -17.29 -5.77 17.05
N THR A 30 -17.52 -6.76 16.19
CA THR A 30 -16.47 -7.44 15.45
C THR A 30 -15.93 -6.46 14.43
N TYR A 31 -14.85 -5.74 14.75
CA TYR A 31 -14.03 -5.08 13.75
C TYR A 31 -13.42 -6.19 12.88
N ALA A 32 -14.08 -6.52 11.77
CA ALA A 32 -13.45 -7.28 10.72
C ALA A 32 -12.38 -6.38 10.10
N VAL A 33 -11.16 -6.42 10.66
CA VAL A 33 -10.00 -5.85 9.99
C VAL A 33 -9.79 -6.70 8.74
N ASN A 34 -10.10 -6.14 7.58
CA ASN A 34 -9.88 -6.79 6.30
C ASN A 34 -8.37 -6.81 6.03
N MET A 35 -7.66 -7.79 6.62
CA MET A 35 -6.23 -8.01 6.42
C MET A 35 -6.02 -8.68 5.06
N SER A 36 -6.04 -7.89 3.99
CA SER A 36 -5.62 -8.33 2.66
C SER A 36 -4.12 -8.64 2.71
N THR A 37 -3.76 -9.90 2.99
CA THR A 37 -2.36 -10.35 2.99
C THR A 37 -1.99 -10.87 1.60
N ALA A 38 -0.88 -10.40 1.05
CA ALA A 38 -0.31 -10.86 -0.23
C ALA A 38 1.02 -11.59 0.02
N VAL A 39 1.29 -12.63 -0.76
CA VAL A 39 2.52 -13.44 -0.64
C VAL A 39 3.48 -13.08 -1.76
N LEU A 40 4.72 -12.73 -1.40
CA LEU A 40 5.83 -12.49 -2.32
C LEU A 40 6.93 -13.53 -2.08
N SER A 41 7.37 -14.21 -3.14
CA SER A 41 8.53 -15.13 -3.09
C SER A 41 9.73 -14.46 -3.76
N VAL A 42 10.83 -14.31 -3.03
CA VAL A 42 12.08 -13.71 -3.51
C VAL A 42 13.23 -14.72 -3.37
N ARG A 43 14.14 -14.71 -4.35
CA ARG A 43 15.40 -15.45 -4.26
C ARG A 43 16.46 -14.55 -3.66
N LEU A 44 17.09 -15.01 -2.59
CA LEU A 44 18.17 -14.30 -1.92
C LEU A 44 19.48 -15.06 -2.08
N PRO A 45 20.62 -14.35 -2.13
CA PRO A 45 21.92 -14.97 -1.93
C PRO A 45 21.98 -15.76 -0.61
N GLU A 46 22.68 -16.89 -0.61
CA GLU A 46 22.75 -17.82 0.53
C GLU A 46 23.32 -17.14 1.79
N ASP A 47 24.34 -16.32 1.62
CA ASP A 47 24.98 -15.55 2.69
C ASP A 47 24.03 -14.55 3.33
N LEU A 48 23.19 -13.89 2.53
CA LEU A 48 22.18 -12.97 3.03
C LEU A 48 21.06 -13.71 3.78
N LYS A 49 20.60 -14.85 3.25
CA LYS A 49 19.60 -15.67 3.93
C LYS A 49 20.09 -16.14 5.30
N ARG A 50 21.34 -16.63 5.38
CA ARG A 50 21.96 -17.03 6.64
C ARG A 50 22.03 -15.88 7.64
N ARG A 51 22.45 -14.68 7.21
CA ARG A 51 22.47 -13.49 8.08
C ARG A 51 21.09 -13.14 8.64
N LEU A 52 20.04 -13.26 7.83
CA LEU A 52 18.66 -13.03 8.27
C LEU A 52 18.17 -14.08 9.27
N ASP A 53 18.57 -15.34 9.09
CA ASP A 53 18.23 -16.43 10.02
C ASP A 53 18.95 -16.30 11.36
N ASP A 54 20.23 -15.93 11.34
CA ASP A 54 21.02 -15.68 12.54
C ASP A 54 20.45 -14.49 13.32
N LEU A 55 20.11 -13.39 12.62
CA LEU A 55 19.47 -12.23 13.23
C LEU A 55 18.12 -12.61 13.85
N GLY A 56 17.28 -13.35 13.11
CA GLY A 56 16.00 -13.85 13.61
C GLY A 56 16.13 -14.71 14.86
N SER A 57 17.12 -15.60 14.87
CA SER A 57 17.40 -16.49 16.00
C SER A 57 17.86 -15.72 17.25
N GLN A 58 18.64 -14.64 17.07
CA GLN A 58 19.10 -13.79 18.18
C GLN A 58 17.99 -12.92 18.78
N THR A 59 17.02 -12.48 17.98
CA THR A 59 15.98 -11.53 18.40
C THR A 59 14.62 -12.17 18.66
N GLY A 60 14.48 -13.48 18.40
CA GLY A 60 13.21 -14.21 18.52
C GLY A 60 12.18 -13.83 17.46
N ARG A 61 12.63 -13.39 16.26
CA ARG A 61 11.77 -13.01 15.13
C ARG A 61 12.08 -13.88 13.91
N SER A 62 11.15 -13.97 12.96
CA SER A 62 11.40 -14.72 11.72
C SER A 62 12.22 -13.90 10.72
N ALA A 63 12.98 -14.55 9.84
CA ALA A 63 13.66 -13.87 8.74
C ALA A 63 12.69 -13.04 7.87
N THR A 64 11.47 -13.52 7.67
CA THR A 64 10.41 -12.81 6.94
C THR A 64 10.02 -11.48 7.59
N PHE A 65 10.10 -11.36 8.92
CA PHE A 65 9.86 -10.09 9.60
C PHE A 65 10.88 -9.04 9.15
N TYR A 66 12.17 -9.39 9.16
CA TYR A 66 13.24 -8.48 8.76
C TYR A 66 13.25 -8.17 7.27
N VAL A 67 12.90 -9.14 6.42
CA VAL A 67 12.72 -8.87 4.99
C VAL A 67 11.63 -7.83 4.78
N ARG A 68 10.51 -7.94 5.49
CA ARG A 68 9.41 -6.97 5.39
C ARG A 68 9.82 -5.60 5.90
N GLU A 69 10.45 -5.52 7.07
CA GLU A 69 10.92 -4.26 7.66
C GLU A 69 11.94 -3.56 6.73
N ALA A 70 12.85 -4.32 6.12
CA ALA A 70 13.81 -3.78 5.17
C ALA A 70 13.14 -3.26 3.89
N VAL A 71 12.08 -3.92 3.43
CA VAL A 71 11.30 -3.44 2.26
C VAL A 71 10.49 -2.20 2.62
N GLU A 72 9.76 -2.21 3.74
CA GLU A 72 8.95 -1.08 4.21
C GLU A 72 9.79 0.18 4.44
N SER A 73 11.01 0.03 4.97
CA SER A 73 11.90 1.17 5.20
C SER A 73 12.55 1.74 3.94
N TYR A 74 12.58 1.00 2.83
CA TYR A 74 13.31 1.40 1.61
C TYR A 74 12.41 1.68 0.41
N ILE A 75 11.14 1.26 0.45
CA ILE A 75 10.25 1.37 -0.71
C ILE A 75 9.96 2.82 -1.08
N ASP A 76 9.75 3.71 -0.09
CA ASP A 76 9.46 5.13 -0.33
C ASP A 76 10.61 5.83 -1.07
N ASP A 77 11.85 5.55 -0.67
CA ASP A 77 13.05 6.10 -1.30
C ASP A 77 13.20 5.61 -2.74
N LEU A 78 12.91 4.33 -2.99
CA LEU A 78 12.90 3.77 -4.35
C LEU A 78 11.84 4.44 -5.22
N GLU A 79 10.60 4.53 -4.72
CA GLU A 79 9.50 5.16 -5.46
C GLU A 79 9.84 6.61 -5.81
N TYR A 80 10.36 7.37 -4.85
CA TYR A 80 10.81 8.74 -5.09
C TYR A 80 11.92 8.82 -6.14
N ALA A 81 12.96 8.00 -6.03
CA ALA A 81 14.07 8.01 -6.96
C ALA A 81 13.62 7.67 -8.40
N TYR A 82 12.72 6.68 -8.55
CA TYR A 82 12.19 6.31 -9.86
C TYR A 82 11.23 7.36 -10.42
N ALA A 83 10.40 7.99 -9.59
CA ALA A 83 9.54 9.10 -10.00
C ALA A 83 10.38 10.28 -10.51
N LEU A 84 11.40 10.69 -9.75
CA LEU A 84 12.31 11.77 -10.15
C LEU A 84 13.06 11.43 -11.44
N LYS A 85 13.53 10.20 -11.59
CA LYS A 85 14.18 9.75 -12.82
C LYS A 85 13.23 9.84 -14.02
N ALA A 86 12.00 9.37 -13.87
CA ALA A 86 10.99 9.40 -14.92
C ALA A 86 10.66 10.84 -15.33
N GLU A 87 10.50 11.74 -14.35
CA GLU A 87 10.28 13.17 -14.60
C GLU A 87 11.46 13.80 -15.34
N ALA A 88 12.69 13.54 -14.89
CA ALA A 88 13.88 14.06 -15.54
C ALA A 88 14.03 13.54 -16.98
N GLU A 89 13.63 12.30 -17.26
CA GLU A 89 13.59 11.76 -18.62
C GLU A 89 12.51 12.43 -19.48
N ALA A 90 11.33 12.67 -18.93
CA ALA A 90 10.25 13.38 -19.62
C ALA A 90 10.64 14.84 -19.95
N VAL A 91 11.32 15.53 -19.03
CA VAL A 91 11.94 16.84 -19.29
C VAL A 91 12.94 16.75 -20.45
N ARG A 92 13.83 15.76 -20.46
CA ARG A 92 14.80 15.56 -21.56
C ARG A 92 14.14 15.26 -22.90
N ARG A 93 12.98 14.59 -22.89
CA ARG A 93 12.16 14.35 -24.10
C ARG A 93 11.33 15.58 -24.52
N GLY A 94 11.31 16.63 -23.71
CA GLY A 94 10.52 17.85 -23.98
C GLY A 94 9.03 17.70 -23.69
N GLU A 95 8.62 16.66 -22.96
CA GLU A 95 7.22 16.38 -22.61
C GLU A 95 6.74 17.26 -21.44
N ILE A 96 7.68 17.74 -20.62
CA ILE A 96 7.41 18.61 -19.47
C ILE A 96 7.95 20.01 -19.76
N LYS A 97 7.09 21.03 -19.60
CA LYS A 97 7.49 22.42 -19.73
C LYS A 97 8.45 22.79 -18.60
N THR A 98 9.62 23.28 -18.95
CA THR A 98 10.60 23.82 -18.01
C THR A 98 10.55 25.34 -18.01
N ARG A 99 10.96 25.95 -16.89
CA ARG A 99 11.15 27.40 -16.77
C ARG A 99 12.63 27.68 -16.56
N ARG A 100 13.07 28.86 -17.01
CA ARG A 100 14.46 29.28 -16.84
C ARG A 100 14.71 29.67 -15.38
N LEU A 101 15.94 29.49 -14.91
CA LEU A 101 16.29 29.72 -13.51
C LEU A 101 16.15 31.21 -13.15
N ASP A 102 16.59 32.11 -14.03
CA ASP A 102 16.45 33.57 -13.89
C ASP A 102 14.98 34.00 -13.71
N GLU A 103 14.05 33.45 -14.49
CA GLU A 103 12.61 33.71 -14.33
C GLU A 103 12.09 33.33 -12.94
N ILE A 104 12.55 32.19 -12.40
CA ILE A 104 12.12 31.70 -11.09
C ILE A 104 12.77 32.51 -9.97
N THR A 105 14.06 32.81 -10.08
CA THR A 105 14.80 33.62 -9.10
C THR A 105 14.18 35.01 -8.96
N ALA A 106 13.85 35.68 -10.08
CA ALA A 106 13.16 36.96 -10.06
C ALA A 106 11.75 36.87 -9.47
N ALA A 107 10.98 35.81 -9.82
CA ALA A 107 9.63 35.61 -9.29
C ALA A 107 9.60 35.37 -7.77
N LEU A 108 10.66 34.81 -7.20
CA LEU A 108 10.81 34.56 -5.76
C LEU A 108 11.53 35.69 -5.02
N GLY A 109 12.02 36.73 -5.73
CA GLY A 109 12.79 37.82 -5.14
C GLY A 109 14.16 37.38 -4.59
N LEU A 110 14.76 36.37 -5.22
CA LEU A 110 16.07 35.80 -4.85
C LEU A 110 17.21 36.34 -5.73
N ASP A 111 16.96 37.39 -6.49
CA ASP A 111 17.85 38.03 -7.47
C ASP A 111 18.70 39.18 -6.88
N ALA A 112 18.73 39.29 -5.55
CA ALA A 112 19.47 40.30 -4.77
C ALA A 112 20.90 39.87 -4.39
#